data_AF-A0A5J4R3J1-F1
#
_entry.id   AF-A0A5J4R3J1-F1
#
_cell.length_a   1.000
_cell.length_b   1.000
_cell.length_c   1.000
_cell.angle_alpha   90.00
_cell.angle_beta   90.00
_cell.angle_gamma   90.00
#
_symmetry.space_group_name_H-M   'P 1'
#
loop_
_entity.id
_entity.type
_entity.pdbx_description
1 polymer ?
#
loop_
_entity_poly.entity_id
_entity_poly.type
_entity_poly.pdbx_seq_one_letter_code
_entity_poly.pdbx_strand_id
1 'polypeptide(L)'
;KYAEDAKMLDKVKIEIAGDDFREGLTAVISIKVAEPQFEGQTKTKLGNNEVMGAVDQAVGEALSYYLEEHPKEAKVIVDKVILAAAARHAARKAREMVQRKSPMSGGGLPGKLADCSDHDPDKCELFLVEGDSAGGTAKQGRNRSFQAILPLRGKILNVEKAMYHKALESDEIRNIYTALGVTIGTEEDSKAANIDKLRYKKVIIMTDADVDGSHIDTLIMTFFFRYMPQIIQNGYLYIASPPLYLCKKGKVEEYCWTEAQRQQFIDIHGSGLENSIHTQRYKGLGEMNATQLWETTMDPNNRLLKQVNIDNAAEADYIFSMLMGEEVGPRREFIEQNSTYANIDT
;
A
#
# COMPACT_ATOMS: atom_id res chain seq x y z
N LYS A 1 -10.82 35.01 -8.22
CA LYS A 1 -10.75 36.39 -8.74
C LYS A 1 -9.63 36.60 -9.76
N TYR A 2 -8.36 36.78 -9.37
CA TYR A 2 -7.27 37.02 -10.34
C TYR A 2 -7.25 36.03 -11.53
N ALA A 3 -7.30 34.72 -11.25
CA ALA A 3 -7.30 33.68 -12.28
C ALA A 3 -8.57 33.67 -13.17
N GLU A 4 -9.70 34.16 -12.66
CA GLU A 4 -10.96 34.30 -13.41
C GLU A 4 -10.87 35.53 -14.34
N ASP A 5 -10.43 36.66 -13.81
CA ASP A 5 -10.25 37.91 -14.56
C ASP A 5 -9.22 37.74 -15.69
N ALA A 6 -8.14 36.99 -15.42
CA ALA A 6 -7.11 36.63 -16.39
C ALA A 6 -7.51 35.47 -17.33
N LYS A 7 -8.74 34.94 -17.22
CA LYS A 7 -9.26 33.80 -18.01
C LYS A 7 -8.38 32.55 -17.99
N MET A 8 -7.62 32.37 -16.91
CA MET A 8 -6.74 31.22 -16.73
C MET A 8 -7.51 29.94 -16.42
N LEU A 9 -8.75 30.07 -15.92
CA LEU A 9 -9.61 28.95 -15.54
C LEU A 9 -10.55 28.47 -16.65
N ASP A 10 -10.69 29.20 -17.77
CA ASP A 10 -11.67 28.91 -18.83
C ASP A 10 -11.50 27.52 -19.47
N LYS A 11 -10.27 26.99 -19.47
CA LYS A 11 -9.96 25.64 -19.99
C LYS A 11 -10.10 24.54 -18.94
N VAL A 12 -10.26 24.90 -17.66
CA VAL A 12 -10.24 23.99 -16.52
C VAL A 12 -11.66 23.85 -15.97
N LYS A 13 -12.35 22.77 -16.33
CA LYS A 13 -13.70 22.44 -15.83
C LYS A 13 -13.66 21.80 -14.44
N ILE A 14 -12.88 22.35 -13.51
CA ILE A 14 -12.63 21.78 -12.19
C ILE A 14 -12.93 22.85 -11.14
N GLU A 15 -13.71 22.48 -10.13
CA GLU A 15 -14.01 23.36 -9.00
C GLU A 15 -12.77 23.49 -8.12
N ILE A 16 -12.38 24.69 -7.72
CA ILE A 16 -11.19 24.94 -6.88
C ILE A 16 -11.67 25.24 -5.46
N ALA A 17 -11.10 24.56 -4.48
CA ALA A 17 -11.39 24.74 -3.06
C ALA A 17 -10.27 25.51 -2.36
N GLY A 18 -10.55 26.10 -1.20
CA GLY A 18 -9.56 26.84 -0.40
C GLY A 18 -8.34 26.01 0.01
N ASP A 19 -8.51 24.69 0.15
CA ASP A 19 -7.41 23.76 0.46
C ASP A 19 -6.39 23.67 -0.69
N ASP A 20 -6.83 23.79 -1.95
CA ASP A 20 -5.96 23.69 -3.11
C ASP A 20 -4.95 24.87 -3.17
N PHE A 21 -5.31 26.01 -2.57
CA PHE A 21 -4.42 27.18 -2.44
C PHE A 21 -3.40 27.02 -1.31
N ARG A 22 -3.68 26.18 -0.32
CA ARG A 22 -2.82 25.93 0.84
C ARG A 22 -1.84 24.79 0.61
N GLU A 23 -2.02 24.00 -0.46
CA GLU A 23 -1.18 22.85 -0.75
C GLU A 23 0.29 23.25 -1.03
N GLY A 24 1.18 22.88 -0.11
CA GLY A 24 2.59 23.22 -0.16
C GLY A 24 2.88 24.71 0.07
N LEU A 25 1.98 25.44 0.72
CA LEU A 25 2.20 26.80 1.19
C LEU A 25 2.84 26.79 2.58
N THR A 26 3.96 27.50 2.73
CA THR A 26 4.52 27.81 4.04
C THR A 26 4.36 29.30 4.29
N ALA A 27 3.64 29.65 5.35
CA ALA A 27 3.36 31.04 5.68
C ALA A 27 3.47 31.26 7.20
N VAL A 28 3.94 32.44 7.59
CA VAL A 28 3.99 32.89 8.98
C VAL A 28 3.14 34.15 9.09
N ILE A 29 2.10 34.09 9.93
CA ILE A 29 1.20 35.22 10.18
C ILE A 29 1.45 35.69 11.60
N SER A 30 2.01 36.89 11.75
CA SER A 30 2.26 37.51 13.05
C SER A 30 1.43 38.78 13.18
N ILE A 31 0.51 38.78 14.13
CA ILE A 31 -0.42 39.89 14.40
C ILE A 31 -0.14 40.50 15.76
N LYS A 32 -0.33 41.82 15.87
CA LYS A 32 -0.25 42.57 17.14
C LYS A 32 -1.62 43.13 17.45
N VAL A 33 -2.21 42.68 18.55
CA VAL A 33 -3.57 43.05 18.98
C VAL A 33 -3.47 43.70 20.35
N ALA A 34 -4.11 44.87 20.52
CA ALA A 34 -4.06 45.61 21.78
C ALA A 34 -4.78 44.85 22.92
N GLU A 35 -5.96 44.29 22.63
CA GLU A 35 -6.76 43.52 23.58
C GLU A 35 -7.09 42.12 23.03
N PRO A 36 -6.16 41.15 23.12
CA PRO A 36 -6.36 39.82 22.58
C PRO A 36 -7.33 39.01 23.46
N GLN A 37 -8.39 38.50 22.83
CA GLN A 37 -9.35 37.57 23.40
C GLN A 37 -9.07 36.18 22.85
N PHE A 38 -8.97 35.17 23.71
CA PHE A 38 -8.71 33.80 23.30
C PHE A 38 -9.86 32.88 23.68
N GLU A 39 -10.13 31.89 22.83
CA GLU A 39 -11.01 30.78 23.14
C GLU A 39 -10.25 29.76 24.00
N GLY A 40 -10.74 29.51 25.22
CA GLY A 40 -10.20 28.51 26.14
C GLY A 40 -8.96 28.94 26.92
N GLN A 41 -8.60 28.13 27.92
CA GLN A 41 -7.54 28.43 28.88
C GLN A 41 -6.13 28.41 28.26
N THR A 42 -5.93 27.64 27.17
CA THR A 42 -4.62 27.42 26.55
C THR A 42 -4.15 28.58 25.66
N LYS A 43 -4.96 29.63 25.46
CA LYS A 43 -4.65 30.80 24.61
C LYS A 43 -4.16 30.45 23.20
N THR A 44 -4.66 29.34 22.65
CA THR A 44 -4.22 28.80 21.35
C THR A 44 -5.03 29.33 20.17
N LYS A 45 -6.30 29.71 20.39
CA LYS A 45 -7.20 30.19 19.34
C LYS A 45 -7.65 31.62 19.67
N LEU A 46 -7.36 32.56 18.78
CA LEU A 46 -7.77 33.96 18.93
C LEU A 46 -9.25 34.11 18.54
N GLY A 47 -10.04 34.75 19.40
CA GLY A 47 -11.48 34.95 19.24
C GLY A 47 -11.89 36.37 18.82
N ASN A 48 -10.95 37.28 18.57
CA ASN A 48 -11.27 38.64 18.11
C ASN A 48 -11.75 38.62 16.65
N ASN A 49 -13.07 38.68 16.42
CA ASN A 49 -13.64 38.74 15.07
C ASN A 49 -13.15 39.94 14.23
N GLU A 50 -12.84 41.07 14.88
CA GLU A 50 -12.31 42.28 14.22
C GLU A 50 -10.94 42.05 13.57
N VAL A 51 -10.11 41.19 14.18
CA VAL A 51 -8.77 40.88 13.68
C VAL A 51 -8.84 40.10 12.38
N MET A 52 -9.81 39.20 12.24
CA MET A 52 -10.00 38.41 11.03
C MET A 52 -10.28 39.31 9.81
N GLY A 53 -11.17 40.29 9.95
CA GLY A 53 -11.46 41.24 8.87
C GLY A 53 -10.25 42.12 8.51
N ALA A 54 -9.50 42.60 9.52
CA ALA A 54 -8.31 43.41 9.30
C ALA A 54 -7.19 42.64 8.57
N VAL A 55 -6.96 41.37 8.96
CA VAL A 55 -5.95 40.51 8.31
C VAL A 55 -6.39 40.15 6.89
N ASP A 56 -7.66 39.79 6.68
CA ASP A 56 -8.17 39.42 5.35
C ASP A 56 -8.06 40.59 4.37
N GLN A 57 -8.41 41.82 4.78
CA GLN A 57 -8.26 43.00 3.95
C GLN A 57 -6.77 43.29 3.63
N ALA A 58 -5.90 43.29 4.64
CA ALA A 58 -4.49 43.61 4.45
C ALA A 58 -3.77 42.58 3.56
N VAL A 59 -4.04 41.29 3.77
CA VAL A 59 -3.48 40.20 2.95
C VAL A 59 -4.09 40.23 1.56
N GLY A 60 -5.40 40.44 1.44
CA GLY A 60 -6.12 40.50 0.16
C GLY A 60 -5.60 41.60 -0.75
N GLU A 61 -5.45 42.83 -0.24
CA GLU A 61 -4.90 43.96 -1.01
C GLU A 61 -3.44 43.70 -1.42
N ALA A 62 -2.59 43.31 -0.48
CA ALA A 62 -1.17 43.07 -0.76
C ALA A 62 -0.97 41.92 -1.76
N LEU A 63 -1.74 40.85 -1.64
CA LEU A 63 -1.69 39.71 -2.55
C LEU A 63 -2.20 40.09 -3.94
N SER A 64 -3.28 40.88 -4.03
CA SER A 64 -3.78 41.40 -5.31
C SER A 64 -2.72 42.22 -6.04
N TYR A 65 -2.08 43.17 -5.35
CA TYR A 65 -1.01 43.97 -5.93
C TYR A 65 0.17 43.10 -6.39
N TYR A 66 0.60 42.16 -5.54
CA TYR A 66 1.70 41.27 -5.88
C TYR A 66 1.41 40.45 -7.16
N LEU A 67 0.21 39.85 -7.26
CA LEU A 67 -0.16 39.04 -8.43
C LEU A 67 -0.29 39.88 -9.72
N GLU A 68 -0.71 41.15 -9.62
CA GLU A 68 -0.78 42.07 -10.76
C GLU A 68 0.61 42.54 -11.21
N GLU A 69 1.50 42.87 -10.28
CA GLU A 69 2.86 43.30 -10.59
C GLU A 69 3.74 42.16 -11.12
N HIS A 70 3.48 40.92 -10.70
CA HIS A 70 4.33 39.75 -10.95
C HIS A 70 3.56 38.66 -11.74
N PRO A 71 3.20 38.91 -13.02
CA PRO A 71 2.32 38.02 -13.79
C PRO A 71 2.93 36.66 -14.12
N LYS A 72 4.27 36.53 -14.15
CA LYS A 72 4.94 35.26 -14.40
C LYS A 72 4.81 34.34 -13.19
N GLU A 73 5.09 34.87 -12.01
CA GLU A 73 4.99 34.20 -10.72
C GLU A 73 3.52 33.86 -10.43
N ALA A 74 2.60 34.80 -10.67
CA ALA A 74 1.17 34.60 -10.53
C ALA A 74 0.68 33.41 -11.37
N LYS A 75 1.14 33.30 -12.62
CA LYS A 75 0.83 32.16 -13.47
C LYS A 75 1.32 30.83 -12.88
N VAL A 76 2.56 30.78 -12.40
CA VAL A 76 3.13 29.57 -11.77
C VAL A 76 2.33 29.15 -10.54
N ILE A 77 1.92 30.11 -9.70
CA ILE A 77 1.07 29.85 -8.53
C ILE A 77 -0.28 29.29 -8.97
N VAL A 78 -0.95 29.91 -9.94
CA VAL A 78 -2.26 29.46 -10.45
C VAL A 78 -2.16 28.08 -11.08
N ASP A 79 -1.12 27.79 -11.87
CA ASP A 79 -0.89 26.49 -12.48
C ASP A 79 -0.70 25.40 -11.40
N LYS A 80 0.01 25.70 -10.30
CA LYS A 80 0.15 24.80 -9.15
C LYS A 80 -1.19 24.53 -8.46
N VAL A 81 -2.01 25.56 -8.25
CA VAL A 81 -3.35 25.41 -7.66
C VAL A 81 -4.27 24.58 -8.57
N ILE A 82 -4.22 24.79 -9.89
CA ILE A 82 -4.96 23.98 -10.86
C ILE A 82 -4.53 22.51 -10.78
N LEU A 83 -3.23 22.24 -10.65
CA LEU A 83 -2.70 20.89 -10.50
C LEU A 83 -3.17 20.23 -9.19
N ALA A 84 -3.15 20.96 -8.08
CA ALA A 84 -3.69 20.52 -6.79
C ALA A 84 -5.20 20.20 -6.88
N ALA A 85 -5.99 21.12 -7.45
CA ALA A 85 -7.42 20.91 -7.66
C ALA A 85 -7.72 19.70 -8.58
N ALA A 86 -6.96 19.56 -9.67
CA ALA A 86 -7.08 18.40 -10.55
C ALA A 86 -6.73 17.10 -9.83
N ALA A 87 -5.68 17.08 -9.02
CA ALA A 87 -5.31 15.94 -8.20
C ALA A 87 -6.38 15.60 -7.15
N ARG A 88 -6.97 16.60 -6.49
CA ARG A 88 -8.09 16.42 -5.55
C ARG A 88 -9.32 15.84 -6.22
N HIS A 89 -9.72 16.38 -7.38
CA HIS A 89 -10.86 15.85 -8.14
C HIS A 89 -10.59 14.45 -8.69
N ALA A 90 -9.39 14.17 -9.17
CA ALA A 90 -8.97 12.83 -9.57
C ALA A 90 -9.02 11.88 -8.37
N ALA A 91 -8.51 12.27 -7.20
CA ALA A 91 -8.58 11.49 -5.97
C ALA A 91 -10.01 11.27 -5.48
N ARG A 92 -10.90 12.27 -5.58
CA ARG A 92 -12.32 12.10 -5.28
C ARG A 92 -12.98 11.13 -6.24
N LYS A 93 -12.77 11.29 -7.55
CA LYS A 93 -13.30 10.38 -8.58
C LYS A 93 -12.77 8.96 -8.39
N ALA A 94 -11.50 8.81 -8.03
CA ALA A 94 -10.89 7.51 -7.78
C ALA A 94 -11.47 6.86 -6.52
N ARG A 95 -11.63 7.61 -5.41
CA ARG A 95 -12.37 7.16 -4.22
C ARG A 95 -13.80 6.76 -4.53
N GLU A 96 -14.52 7.60 -5.28
CA GLU A 96 -15.86 7.29 -5.77
C GLU A 96 -15.86 6.05 -6.66
N MET A 97 -14.82 5.76 -7.46
CA MET A 97 -14.73 4.52 -8.23
C MET A 97 -14.47 3.28 -7.36
N VAL A 98 -13.73 3.43 -6.26
CA VAL A 98 -13.58 2.35 -5.25
C VAL A 98 -14.90 2.11 -4.51
N GLN A 99 -15.68 3.17 -4.24
CA GLN A 99 -16.91 3.11 -3.44
C GLN A 99 -18.21 2.92 -4.24
N ARG A 100 -18.29 3.40 -5.48
CA ARG A 100 -19.49 3.31 -6.34
C ARG A 100 -19.60 1.89 -6.88
N LYS A 101 -20.24 1.04 -6.09
CA LYS A 101 -21.08 -0.05 -6.59
C LYS A 101 -22.49 0.17 -6.05
N SER A 102 -23.43 0.29 -6.98
CA SER A 102 -24.85 0.52 -6.70
C SER A 102 -25.40 -0.60 -5.81
N PRO A 103 -26.15 -0.31 -4.73
CA PRO A 103 -26.80 -1.32 -3.89
C PRO A 103 -27.72 -2.27 -4.67
N MET A 104 -28.14 -1.86 -5.86
CA MET A 104 -29.17 -2.53 -6.68
C MET A 104 -28.58 -3.44 -7.77
N SER A 105 -27.26 -3.43 -7.98
CA SER A 105 -26.54 -4.45 -8.74
C SER A 105 -25.73 -5.26 -7.74
N GLY A 106 -26.07 -6.52 -7.48
CA GLY A 106 -25.39 -7.38 -6.52
C GLY A 106 -23.88 -7.14 -6.54
N GLY A 107 -23.35 -6.60 -5.44
CA GLY A 107 -21.99 -6.07 -5.34
C GLY A 107 -20.99 -7.13 -5.72
N GLY A 108 -20.54 -7.10 -6.98
CA GLY A 108 -19.62 -8.10 -7.48
C GLY A 108 -18.30 -7.94 -6.77
N LEU A 109 -17.85 -9.00 -6.10
CA LEU A 109 -16.45 -9.17 -5.74
C LEU A 109 -15.57 -8.99 -7.00
N PRO A 110 -14.27 -8.68 -6.86
CA PRO A 110 -13.38 -8.65 -8.01
C PRO A 110 -13.56 -9.91 -8.85
N GLY A 111 -13.68 -9.79 -10.17
CA GLY A 111 -13.96 -10.96 -11.04
C GLY A 111 -12.89 -12.05 -10.95
N LYS A 112 -11.68 -11.68 -10.49
CA LYS A 112 -10.56 -12.60 -10.24
C LYS A 112 -10.59 -13.24 -8.84
N LEU A 113 -11.32 -12.66 -7.88
CA LEU A 113 -11.38 -13.16 -6.52
C LEU A 113 -12.12 -14.49 -6.52
N ALA A 114 -11.43 -15.54 -6.07
CA ALA A 114 -12.09 -16.75 -5.65
C ALA A 114 -12.46 -16.56 -4.17
N ASP A 115 -13.73 -16.36 -3.86
CA ASP A 115 -14.16 -16.10 -2.48
C ASP A 115 -14.26 -17.39 -1.63
N CYS A 116 -14.34 -17.24 -0.32
CA CYS A 116 -14.68 -18.30 0.63
C CYS A 116 -16.19 -18.30 0.95
N SER A 117 -16.72 -19.40 1.50
CA SER A 117 -18.14 -19.49 1.85
C SER A 117 -18.48 -19.00 3.25
N ASP A 118 -17.51 -18.96 4.16
CA ASP A 118 -17.68 -18.39 5.50
C ASP A 118 -17.64 -16.86 5.43
N HIS A 119 -18.34 -16.22 6.36
CA HIS A 119 -18.49 -14.78 6.47
C HIS A 119 -17.92 -14.23 7.78
N ASP A 120 -17.40 -15.09 8.65
CA ASP A 120 -16.74 -14.70 9.90
C ASP A 120 -15.32 -14.17 9.62
N PRO A 121 -15.06 -12.85 9.75
CA PRO A 121 -13.78 -12.26 9.38
C PRO A 121 -12.60 -12.80 10.20
N ASP A 122 -12.84 -13.28 11.43
CA ASP A 122 -11.82 -13.85 12.30
C ASP A 122 -11.30 -15.21 11.82
N LYS A 123 -12.15 -15.96 11.09
CA LYS A 123 -11.78 -17.26 10.50
C LYS A 123 -11.32 -17.14 9.07
N CYS A 124 -11.85 -16.15 8.35
CA CYS A 124 -11.60 -16.00 6.93
C CYS A 124 -10.21 -15.44 6.63
N GLU A 125 -9.55 -16.04 5.65
CA GLU A 125 -8.20 -15.73 5.21
C GLU A 125 -8.22 -15.31 3.74
N LEU A 126 -7.44 -14.29 3.37
CA LEU A 126 -7.24 -13.86 1.99
C LEU A 126 -5.79 -14.10 1.59
N PHE A 127 -5.56 -14.93 0.58
CA PHE A 127 -4.26 -15.09 -0.04
C PHE A 127 -4.12 -14.14 -1.24
N LEU A 128 -3.13 -13.26 -1.19
CA LEU A 128 -2.67 -12.46 -2.31
C LEU A 128 -1.58 -13.24 -3.03
N VAL A 129 -1.89 -13.74 -4.23
CA VAL A 129 -1.01 -14.70 -4.93
C VAL A 129 -0.38 -14.07 -6.15
N GLU A 130 0.92 -14.32 -6.35
CA GLU A 130 1.65 -13.89 -7.54
C GLU A 130 1.19 -14.66 -8.79
N GLY A 131 0.52 -13.96 -9.71
CA GLY A 131 0.15 -14.48 -11.02
C GLY A 131 -1.08 -15.40 -11.04
N ASP A 132 -1.69 -15.52 -12.23
CA ASP A 132 -2.87 -16.36 -12.44
C ASP A 132 -2.53 -17.86 -12.36
N SER A 133 -1.28 -18.26 -12.64
CA SER A 133 -0.83 -19.66 -12.59
C SER A 133 -0.85 -20.20 -11.16
N ALA A 134 -0.09 -19.58 -10.25
CA ALA A 134 -0.10 -19.95 -8.84
C ALA A 134 -1.47 -19.71 -8.21
N GLY A 135 -2.19 -18.66 -8.62
CA GLY A 135 -3.58 -18.43 -8.22
C GLY A 135 -4.53 -19.59 -8.60
N GLY A 136 -4.32 -20.22 -9.76
CA GLY A 136 -5.07 -21.40 -10.19
C GLY A 136 -4.81 -22.61 -9.29
N THR A 137 -3.54 -22.91 -9.00
CA THR A 137 -3.14 -23.99 -8.08
C THR A 137 -3.66 -23.74 -6.67
N ALA A 138 -3.51 -22.53 -6.15
CA ALA A 138 -4.00 -22.13 -4.83
C ALA A 138 -5.54 -22.25 -4.74
N LYS A 139 -6.26 -21.85 -5.79
CA LYS A 139 -7.73 -22.01 -5.85
C LYS A 139 -8.16 -23.47 -5.77
N GLN A 140 -7.38 -24.39 -6.35
CA GLN A 140 -7.67 -25.83 -6.31
C GLN A 140 -7.31 -26.46 -4.96
N GLY A 141 -6.20 -26.04 -4.33
CA GLY A 141 -5.70 -26.64 -3.08
C GLY A 141 -6.33 -26.09 -1.80
N ARG A 142 -6.92 -24.88 -1.84
CA ARG A 142 -7.46 -24.21 -0.66
C ARG A 142 -8.62 -24.95 0.00
N ASN A 143 -8.83 -24.63 1.28
CA ASN A 143 -10.12 -24.87 1.91
C ASN A 143 -11.11 -23.74 1.54
N ARG A 144 -12.03 -24.03 0.60
CA ARG A 144 -13.07 -23.09 0.14
C ARG A 144 -13.96 -22.53 1.25
N SER A 145 -13.98 -23.17 2.42
CA SER A 145 -14.81 -22.73 3.52
C SER A 145 -14.34 -21.38 4.06
N PHE A 146 -13.04 -21.22 4.31
CA PHE A 146 -12.50 -20.02 4.97
C PHE A 146 -11.36 -19.33 4.21
N GLN A 147 -10.85 -19.90 3.10
CA GLN A 147 -9.74 -19.29 2.35
C GLN A 147 -10.19 -18.71 1.02
N ALA A 148 -9.98 -17.40 0.85
CA ALA A 148 -10.15 -16.66 -0.39
C ALA A 148 -8.81 -16.48 -1.11
N ILE A 149 -8.81 -16.48 -2.45
CA ILE A 149 -7.62 -16.32 -3.28
C ILE A 149 -7.82 -15.13 -4.23
N LEU A 150 -6.90 -14.17 -4.19
CA LEU A 150 -6.84 -13.05 -5.12
C LEU A 150 -5.51 -13.10 -5.89
N PRO A 151 -5.52 -13.53 -7.15
CA PRO A 151 -4.33 -13.49 -7.98
C PRO A 151 -4.04 -12.06 -8.45
N LEU A 152 -2.78 -11.65 -8.34
CA LEU A 152 -2.26 -10.36 -8.74
C LEU A 152 -1.46 -10.51 -10.04
N ARG A 153 -1.70 -9.64 -11.02
CA ARG A 153 -0.96 -9.69 -12.30
C ARG A 153 0.20 -8.72 -12.32
N GLY A 154 1.39 -9.26 -12.54
CA GLY A 154 2.61 -8.48 -12.65
C GLY A 154 2.98 -7.78 -11.33
N LYS A 155 3.91 -6.85 -11.42
CA LYS A 155 4.35 -6.06 -10.27
C LYS A 155 3.29 -5.01 -9.92
N ILE A 156 2.94 -4.93 -8.64
CA ILE A 156 2.03 -3.90 -8.14
C ILE A 156 2.67 -2.53 -8.35
N LEU A 157 1.83 -1.53 -8.62
CA LEU A 157 2.28 -0.15 -8.72
C LEU A 157 2.98 0.27 -7.42
N ASN A 158 4.21 0.77 -7.51
CA ASN A 158 4.89 1.37 -6.37
C ASN A 158 4.14 2.65 -5.95
N VAL A 159 3.41 2.54 -4.84
CA VAL A 159 2.57 3.62 -4.33
C VAL A 159 3.34 4.73 -3.62
N GLU A 160 4.63 4.51 -3.32
CA GLU A 160 5.50 5.54 -2.76
C GLU A 160 5.87 6.59 -3.82
N LYS A 161 6.12 6.14 -5.05
CA LYS A 161 6.41 7.02 -6.21
C LYS A 161 5.15 7.55 -6.86
N ALA A 162 4.07 6.77 -6.84
CA ALA A 162 2.86 7.12 -7.55
C ALA A 162 2.05 8.16 -6.78
N MET A 163 1.52 9.15 -7.50
CA MET A 163 0.52 10.05 -6.94
C MET A 163 -0.71 9.26 -6.47
N TYR A 164 -1.30 9.68 -5.36
CA TYR A 164 -2.43 9.01 -4.69
C TYR A 164 -3.58 8.62 -5.64
N HIS A 165 -3.98 9.49 -6.57
CA HIS A 165 -5.06 9.19 -7.51
C HIS A 165 -4.68 8.07 -8.51
N LYS A 166 -3.44 8.03 -8.99
CA LYS A 166 -2.95 6.97 -9.88
C LYS A 166 -2.92 5.61 -9.18
N ALA A 167 -2.58 5.60 -7.88
CA ALA A 167 -2.64 4.39 -7.07
C ALA A 167 -4.07 3.81 -7.02
N LEU A 168 -5.08 4.66 -6.82
CA LEU A 168 -6.48 4.23 -6.78
C LEU A 168 -7.07 3.87 -8.17
N GLU A 169 -6.49 4.40 -9.24
CA GLU A 169 -6.83 4.03 -10.62
C GLU A 169 -6.31 2.63 -10.99
N SER A 170 -5.29 2.11 -10.29
CA SER A 170 -4.78 0.76 -10.50
C SER A 170 -5.84 -0.30 -10.21
N ASP A 171 -6.06 -1.20 -11.17
CA ASP A 171 -7.01 -2.30 -11.02
C ASP A 171 -6.62 -3.25 -9.88
N GLU A 172 -5.32 -3.55 -9.71
CA GLU A 172 -4.85 -4.46 -8.67
C GLU A 172 -5.09 -3.87 -7.26
N ILE A 173 -4.79 -2.59 -7.06
CA ILE A 173 -5.08 -1.89 -5.80
C ILE A 173 -6.59 -1.87 -5.54
N ARG A 174 -7.39 -1.50 -6.53
CA ARG A 174 -8.86 -1.47 -6.41
C ARG A 174 -9.44 -2.83 -6.07
N ASN A 175 -8.90 -3.89 -6.66
CA ASN A 175 -9.29 -5.27 -6.38
C ASN A 175 -8.98 -5.65 -4.93
N ILE A 176 -7.84 -5.23 -4.38
CA ILE A 176 -7.49 -5.46 -2.98
C ILE A 176 -8.47 -4.72 -2.05
N TYR A 177 -8.74 -3.43 -2.28
CA TYR A 177 -9.75 -2.67 -1.52
C TYR A 177 -11.11 -3.37 -1.52
N THR A 178 -11.58 -3.75 -2.72
CA THR A 178 -12.89 -4.40 -2.90
C THR A 178 -12.93 -5.78 -2.25
N ALA A 179 -11.86 -6.57 -2.37
CA ALA A 179 -11.78 -7.89 -1.77
C ALA A 179 -11.84 -7.80 -0.24
N LEU A 180 -11.03 -6.91 0.36
CA LEU A 180 -10.99 -6.71 1.80
C LEU A 180 -12.27 -6.08 2.37
N GLY A 181 -13.08 -5.42 1.55
CA GLY A 181 -14.24 -4.65 2.02
C GLY A 181 -13.86 -3.31 2.65
N VAL A 182 -12.66 -2.80 2.33
CA VAL A 182 -12.14 -1.54 2.84
C VAL A 182 -12.68 -0.39 2.01
N THR A 183 -13.10 0.67 2.69
CA THR A 183 -13.54 1.92 2.04
C THR A 183 -12.57 3.04 2.37
N ILE A 184 -12.59 4.12 1.58
CA ILE A 184 -11.68 5.26 1.77
C ILE A 184 -12.44 6.43 2.37
N GLY A 185 -11.95 6.94 3.50
CA GLY A 185 -12.56 8.03 4.25
C GLY A 185 -13.13 7.55 5.58
N THR A 186 -12.78 8.27 6.63
CA THR A 186 -13.35 8.17 7.98
C THR A 186 -14.01 9.52 8.33
N GLU A 187 -14.70 9.59 9.47
CA GLU A 187 -15.26 10.86 9.96
C GLU A 187 -14.18 11.93 10.20
N GLU A 188 -12.96 11.49 10.53
CA GLU A 188 -11.83 12.36 10.89
C GLU A 188 -10.89 12.65 9.71
N ASP A 189 -10.69 11.69 8.81
CA ASP A 189 -9.80 11.82 7.64
C ASP A 189 -10.43 11.23 6.39
N SER A 190 -10.66 12.10 5.39
CA SER A 190 -11.22 11.73 4.08
C SER A 190 -10.32 10.80 3.24
N LYS A 191 -9.03 10.67 3.58
CA LYS A 191 -8.05 9.82 2.88
C LYS A 191 -7.74 8.52 3.60
N ALA A 192 -8.03 8.41 4.89
CA ALA A 192 -7.75 7.21 5.69
C ALA A 192 -8.57 5.99 5.21
N ALA A 193 -8.00 4.79 5.28
CA ALA A 193 -8.74 3.56 5.05
C ALA A 193 -9.68 3.25 6.23
N ASN A 194 -10.97 3.08 5.94
CA ASN A 194 -11.96 2.54 6.87
C ASN A 194 -12.01 1.01 6.73
N ILE A 195 -11.66 0.34 7.82
CA ILE A 195 -11.57 -1.13 7.94
C ILE A 195 -12.74 -1.75 8.73
N ASP A 196 -13.81 -1.00 9.02
CA ASP A 196 -14.93 -1.48 9.87
C ASP A 196 -15.67 -2.68 9.27
N LYS A 197 -15.67 -2.78 7.94
CA LYS A 197 -16.30 -3.85 7.17
C LYS A 197 -15.29 -4.86 6.62
N LEU A 198 -14.16 -5.01 7.29
CA LEU A 198 -13.10 -5.94 6.89
C LEU A 198 -13.65 -7.37 6.79
N ARG A 199 -13.45 -8.00 5.64
CA ARG A 199 -13.93 -9.36 5.34
C ARG A 199 -12.98 -10.47 5.77
N TYR A 200 -11.70 -10.16 5.92
CA TYR A 200 -10.65 -11.11 6.26
C TYR A 200 -9.68 -10.47 7.25
N LYS A 201 -9.56 -11.02 8.46
CA LYS A 201 -8.57 -10.59 9.45
C LYS A 201 -7.22 -11.29 9.31
N LYS A 202 -7.08 -12.18 8.33
CA LYS A 202 -5.80 -12.75 7.95
C LYS A 202 -5.56 -12.55 6.46
N VAL A 203 -4.69 -11.61 6.14
CA VAL A 203 -4.23 -11.32 4.78
C VAL A 203 -2.84 -11.90 4.64
N ILE A 204 -2.68 -12.86 3.73
CA ILE A 204 -1.46 -13.64 3.54
C ILE A 204 -0.90 -13.33 2.15
N ILE A 205 0.30 -12.77 2.10
CA ILE A 205 1.06 -12.58 0.86
C ILE A 205 1.73 -13.91 0.53
N MET A 206 1.47 -14.44 -0.67
CA MET A 206 2.03 -15.70 -1.13
C MET A 206 2.65 -15.51 -2.51
N THR A 207 3.96 -15.28 -2.50
CA THR A 207 4.83 -14.99 -3.66
C THR A 207 5.87 -16.08 -3.86
N ASP A 208 6.53 -16.07 -5.01
CA ASP A 208 7.58 -17.03 -5.32
C ASP A 208 8.85 -16.79 -4.46
N ALA A 209 9.58 -17.86 -4.16
CA ALA A 209 10.80 -17.80 -3.34
C ALA A 209 12.02 -17.32 -4.14
N ASP A 210 11.85 -16.25 -4.92
CA ASP A 210 12.86 -15.65 -5.78
C ASP A 210 12.98 -14.12 -5.58
N VAL A 211 13.78 -13.49 -6.44
CA VAL A 211 14.04 -12.04 -6.39
C VAL A 211 12.82 -11.21 -6.78
N ASP A 212 11.96 -11.73 -7.65
CA ASP A 212 10.75 -11.03 -8.11
C ASP A 212 9.65 -11.12 -7.05
N GLY A 213 9.48 -12.28 -6.41
CA GLY A 213 8.58 -12.46 -5.28
C GLY A 213 8.94 -11.56 -4.09
N SER A 214 10.23 -11.47 -3.76
CA SER A 214 10.73 -10.54 -2.71
C SER A 214 10.43 -9.07 -3.04
N HIS A 215 10.47 -8.69 -4.31
CA HIS A 215 10.11 -7.35 -4.76
C HIS A 215 8.60 -7.12 -4.65
N ILE A 216 7.77 -8.10 -5.01
CA ILE A 216 6.31 -8.01 -4.86
C ILE A 216 5.90 -7.91 -3.40
N ASP A 217 6.51 -8.70 -2.51
CA ASP A 217 6.32 -8.61 -1.06
C ASP A 217 6.58 -7.18 -0.58
N THR A 218 7.70 -6.59 -1.00
CA THR A 218 8.08 -5.21 -0.64
C THR A 218 7.04 -4.20 -1.13
N LEU A 219 6.55 -4.34 -2.36
CA LEU A 219 5.52 -3.47 -2.93
C LEU A 219 4.18 -3.58 -2.17
N ILE A 220 3.76 -4.80 -1.83
CA ILE A 220 2.53 -5.05 -1.07
C ILE A 220 2.66 -4.50 0.35
N MET A 221 3.78 -4.74 1.02
CA MET A 221 4.05 -4.20 2.36
C MET A 221 4.04 -2.67 2.34
N THR A 222 4.68 -2.05 1.35
CA THR A 222 4.65 -0.59 1.16
C THR A 222 3.21 -0.10 1.00
N PHE A 223 2.40 -0.80 0.20
CA PHE A 223 0.99 -0.48 0.01
C PHE A 223 0.21 -0.52 1.33
N PHE A 224 0.30 -1.60 2.10
CA PHE A 224 -0.39 -1.71 3.38
C PHE A 224 0.11 -0.67 4.39
N PHE A 225 1.43 -0.43 4.45
CA PHE A 225 2.01 0.57 5.35
C PHE A 225 1.52 1.99 5.03
N ARG A 226 1.44 2.35 3.75
CA ARG A 226 1.04 3.70 3.31
C ARG A 226 -0.47 3.96 3.32
N TYR A 227 -1.28 2.97 2.95
CA TYR A 227 -2.71 3.17 2.72
C TYR A 227 -3.59 2.52 3.78
N MET A 228 -3.14 1.46 4.44
CA MET A 228 -3.93 0.69 5.41
C MET A 228 -3.09 0.24 6.62
N PRO A 229 -2.36 1.16 7.30
CA PRO A 229 -1.45 0.78 8.38
C PRO A 229 -2.16 0.02 9.51
N GLN A 230 -3.46 0.25 9.69
CA GLN A 230 -4.28 -0.45 10.69
C GLN A 230 -4.32 -1.97 10.49
N ILE A 231 -4.20 -2.45 9.25
CA ILE A 231 -4.14 -3.89 8.95
C ILE A 231 -2.87 -4.50 9.54
N ILE A 232 -1.74 -3.79 9.47
CA ILE A 232 -0.47 -4.25 10.03
C ILE A 232 -0.49 -4.10 11.55
N GLN A 233 -0.95 -2.96 12.06
CA GLN A 233 -1.03 -2.68 13.51
C GLN A 233 -1.92 -3.67 14.26
N ASN A 234 -3.02 -4.12 13.65
CA ASN A 234 -3.89 -5.15 14.21
C ASN A 234 -3.34 -6.58 14.05
N GLY A 235 -2.17 -6.74 13.43
CA GLY A 235 -1.53 -8.04 13.22
C GLY A 235 -2.25 -8.90 12.17
N TYR A 236 -2.89 -8.29 11.18
CA TYR A 236 -3.66 -9.01 10.15
C TYR A 236 -2.86 -9.33 8.88
N LEU A 237 -1.65 -8.78 8.70
CA LEU A 237 -0.81 -9.02 7.53
C LEU A 237 0.26 -10.09 7.79
N TYR A 238 0.38 -11.05 6.88
CA TYR A 238 1.30 -12.19 6.98
C TYR A 238 1.99 -12.44 5.63
N ILE A 239 3.16 -13.07 5.67
CA ILE A 239 3.88 -13.58 4.51
C ILE A 239 3.98 -15.10 4.62
N ALA A 240 3.52 -15.81 3.60
CA ALA A 240 3.65 -17.25 3.50
C ALA A 240 5.11 -17.65 3.26
N SER A 241 5.55 -18.74 3.87
CA SER A 241 6.90 -19.29 3.66
C SER A 241 6.79 -20.67 3.03
N PRO A 242 6.74 -20.77 1.69
CA PRO A 242 6.79 -22.06 1.00
C PRO A 242 8.15 -22.75 1.20
N PRO A 243 8.22 -24.09 1.08
CA PRO A 243 9.48 -24.82 1.22
C PRO A 243 10.40 -24.58 0.02
N LEU A 244 11.71 -24.62 0.26
CA LEU A 244 12.73 -24.46 -0.80
C LEU A 244 13.04 -25.79 -1.48
N TYR A 245 12.94 -26.91 -0.75
CA TYR A 245 13.30 -28.23 -1.25
C TYR A 245 12.30 -29.30 -0.86
N LEU A 246 12.20 -30.33 -1.70
CA LEU A 246 11.64 -31.64 -1.38
C LEU A 246 12.78 -32.66 -1.50
N CYS A 247 13.14 -33.29 -0.39
CA CYS A 247 14.16 -34.33 -0.35
C CYS A 247 13.50 -35.70 -0.23
N LYS A 248 13.98 -36.69 -0.99
CA LYS A 248 13.40 -38.03 -1.05
C LYS A 248 14.45 -39.12 -1.07
N LYS A 249 14.28 -40.13 -0.21
CA LYS A 249 15.04 -41.38 -0.22
C LYS A 249 14.10 -42.59 -0.08
N GLY A 250 13.91 -43.31 -1.18
CA GLY A 250 12.99 -44.45 -1.21
C GLY A 250 11.55 -44.02 -0.92
N LYS A 251 11.03 -44.43 0.25
CA LYS A 251 9.67 -44.08 0.72
C LYS A 251 9.61 -42.87 1.65
N VAL A 252 10.75 -42.37 2.13
CA VAL A 252 10.81 -41.20 3.01
C VAL A 252 10.94 -39.96 2.15
N GLU A 253 10.06 -38.99 2.37
CA GLU A 253 10.11 -37.67 1.74
C GLU A 253 9.86 -36.59 2.79
N GLU A 254 10.58 -35.46 2.67
CA GLU A 254 10.51 -34.36 3.63
C GLU A 254 10.69 -33.01 2.90
N TYR A 255 9.85 -32.05 3.27
CA TYR A 255 9.94 -30.67 2.80
C TYR A 255 10.93 -29.88 3.67
N CYS A 256 11.84 -29.15 3.03
CA CYS A 256 12.85 -28.34 3.72
C CYS A 256 12.69 -26.86 3.36
N TRP A 257 12.65 -26.00 4.37
CA TRP A 257 12.57 -24.54 4.25
C TRP A 257 13.94 -23.86 4.30
N THR A 258 14.97 -24.56 4.77
CA THR A 258 16.33 -24.04 4.85
C THR A 258 17.34 -25.00 4.27
N GLU A 259 18.49 -24.46 3.88
CA GLU A 259 19.65 -25.24 3.46
C GLU A 259 20.12 -26.20 4.56
N ALA A 260 20.07 -25.76 5.83
CA ALA A 260 20.44 -26.58 6.97
C ALA A 260 19.51 -27.80 7.14
N GLN A 261 18.20 -27.63 6.95
CA GLN A 261 17.25 -28.75 6.97
C GLN A 261 17.52 -29.73 5.83
N ARG A 262 17.83 -29.22 4.63
CA ARG A 262 18.23 -30.05 3.48
C ARG A 262 19.47 -30.88 3.81
N GLN A 263 20.50 -30.24 4.37
CA GLN A 263 21.74 -30.93 4.75
C GLN A 263 21.50 -31.98 5.83
N GLN A 264 20.68 -31.66 6.84
CA GLN A 264 20.33 -32.60 7.90
C GLN A 264 19.63 -33.85 7.35
N PHE A 265 18.71 -33.68 6.38
CA PHE A 265 18.09 -34.82 5.70
C PHE A 265 19.12 -35.69 4.97
N ILE A 266 20.08 -35.06 4.27
CA ILE A 266 21.16 -35.75 3.56
C ILE A 266 22.09 -36.50 4.54
N ASP A 267 22.36 -35.92 5.71
CA ASP A 267 23.21 -36.55 6.71
C ASP A 267 22.53 -37.79 7.33
N ILE A 268 21.25 -37.65 7.71
CA ILE A 268 20.47 -38.73 8.35
C ILE A 268 20.17 -39.85 7.35
N HIS A 269 19.61 -39.50 6.20
CA HIS A 269 19.12 -40.49 5.25
C HIS A 269 20.16 -40.87 4.22
N GLY A 270 21.00 -39.94 3.78
CA GLY A 270 22.02 -40.12 2.74
C GLY A 270 23.39 -40.51 3.24
N SER A 271 23.59 -40.59 4.57
CA SER A 271 24.92 -40.80 5.18
C SER A 271 25.94 -39.76 4.71
N GLY A 272 25.50 -38.53 4.47
CA GLY A 272 26.33 -37.41 3.98
C GLY A 272 26.58 -37.41 2.46
N LEU A 273 26.05 -38.37 1.71
CA LEU A 273 26.21 -38.44 0.24
C LEU A 273 25.02 -37.79 -0.45
N GLU A 274 25.19 -36.56 -0.95
CA GLU A 274 24.13 -35.80 -1.66
C GLU A 274 23.56 -36.58 -2.85
N ASN A 275 24.42 -37.25 -3.62
CA ASN A 275 24.03 -38.04 -4.80
C ASN A 275 23.10 -39.24 -4.48
N SER A 276 22.99 -39.63 -3.20
CA SER A 276 22.11 -40.71 -2.76
C SER A 276 20.68 -40.27 -2.45
N ILE A 277 20.42 -38.95 -2.49
CA ILE A 277 19.13 -38.33 -2.19
C ILE A 277 18.59 -37.66 -3.45
N HIS A 278 17.34 -37.94 -3.80
CA HIS A 278 16.65 -37.15 -4.79
C HIS A 278 16.20 -35.84 -4.17
N THR A 279 16.73 -34.72 -4.66
CA THR A 279 16.36 -33.38 -4.18
C THR A 279 15.73 -32.58 -5.31
N GLN A 280 14.49 -32.16 -5.11
CA GLN A 280 13.81 -31.20 -5.96
C GLN A 280 13.86 -29.83 -5.30
N ARG A 281 14.36 -28.82 -6.01
CA ARG A 281 14.33 -27.42 -5.57
C ARG A 281 13.13 -26.73 -6.19
N TYR A 282 12.30 -26.08 -5.38
CA TYR A 282 11.21 -25.24 -5.86
C TYR A 282 11.75 -23.84 -6.15
N LYS A 283 11.46 -23.32 -7.34
CA LYS A 283 11.77 -21.91 -7.68
C LYS A 283 10.55 -21.01 -7.62
N GLY A 284 9.37 -21.56 -7.94
CA GLY A 284 8.11 -20.84 -7.87
C GLY A 284 6.97 -21.73 -7.43
N LEU A 285 5.91 -21.10 -6.92
CA LEU A 285 4.70 -21.75 -6.42
C LEU A 285 3.97 -22.54 -7.52
N GLY A 286 4.13 -22.15 -8.78
CA GLY A 286 3.57 -22.85 -9.93
C GLY A 286 4.17 -24.24 -10.22
N GLU A 287 5.32 -24.57 -9.62
CA GLU A 287 5.94 -25.90 -9.74
C GLU A 287 5.31 -26.93 -8.79
N MET A 288 4.58 -26.46 -7.78
CA MET A 288 3.86 -27.29 -6.82
C MET A 288 2.49 -27.66 -7.36
N ASN A 289 2.05 -28.90 -7.11
CA ASN A 289 0.66 -29.24 -7.33
C ASN A 289 -0.23 -28.76 -6.16
N ALA A 290 -1.55 -28.78 -6.35
CA ALA A 290 -2.51 -28.27 -5.37
C ALA A 290 -2.41 -28.93 -3.99
N THR A 291 -2.14 -30.24 -3.94
CA THR A 291 -1.98 -30.99 -2.69
C THR A 291 -0.70 -30.57 -1.97
N GLN A 292 0.42 -30.47 -2.69
CA GLN A 292 1.69 -30.04 -2.10
C GLN A 292 1.59 -28.61 -1.54
N LEU A 293 0.99 -27.69 -2.31
CA LEU A 293 0.82 -26.31 -1.87
C LEU A 293 -0.07 -26.22 -0.62
N TRP A 294 -1.12 -27.04 -0.54
CA TRP A 294 -1.95 -27.16 0.66
C TRP A 294 -1.13 -27.61 1.87
N GLU A 295 -0.49 -28.78 1.77
CA GLU A 295 0.19 -29.45 2.88
C GLU A 295 1.34 -28.62 3.46
N THR A 296 2.03 -27.83 2.63
CA THR A 296 3.22 -27.09 3.06
C THR A 296 2.95 -25.65 3.44
N THR A 297 2.01 -24.99 2.76
CA THR A 297 1.93 -23.51 2.76
C THR A 297 0.55 -22.97 3.13
N MET A 298 -0.53 -23.73 2.88
CA MET A 298 -1.90 -23.23 3.11
C MET A 298 -2.61 -23.86 4.30
N ASP A 299 -2.26 -25.10 4.68
CA ASP A 299 -2.86 -25.82 5.81
C ASP A 299 -2.50 -25.12 7.14
N PRO A 300 -3.49 -24.61 7.90
CA PRO A 300 -3.25 -23.97 9.19
C PRO A 300 -2.47 -24.82 10.21
N ASN A 301 -2.49 -26.16 10.08
CA ASN A 301 -1.81 -27.05 11.01
C ASN A 301 -0.30 -27.19 10.74
N ASN A 302 0.13 -27.00 9.49
CA ASN A 302 1.48 -27.34 9.04
C ASN A 302 2.27 -26.14 8.49
N ARG A 303 1.58 -25.07 8.08
CA ARG A 303 2.21 -23.93 7.42
C ARG A 303 3.01 -23.05 8.37
N LEU A 304 4.03 -22.40 7.81
CA LEU A 304 4.78 -21.32 8.46
C LEU A 304 4.36 -19.96 7.87
N LEU A 305 3.86 -19.07 8.73
CA LEU A 305 3.56 -17.69 8.37
C LEU A 305 4.44 -16.73 9.16
N LYS A 306 4.96 -15.70 8.49
CA LYS A 306 5.64 -14.57 9.13
C LYS A 306 4.64 -13.45 9.31
N GLN A 307 4.31 -13.09 10.53
CA GLN A 307 3.44 -11.95 10.82
C GLN A 307 4.23 -10.65 10.64
N VAL A 308 3.66 -9.69 9.91
CA VAL A 308 4.26 -8.37 9.71
C VAL A 308 3.80 -7.44 10.82
N ASN A 309 4.74 -6.79 11.50
CA ASN A 309 4.48 -5.85 12.60
C ASN A 309 5.21 -4.52 12.34
N ILE A 310 4.74 -3.44 13.00
CA ILE A 310 5.41 -2.13 12.99
C ILE A 310 5.87 -1.84 14.40
N ASP A 311 7.16 -2.06 14.66
CA ASP A 311 7.76 -1.78 15.98
C ASP A 311 8.05 -0.28 16.13
N ASN A 312 8.58 0.35 15.07
CA ASN A 312 8.88 1.77 15.03
C ASN A 312 8.37 2.37 13.71
N ALA A 313 7.28 3.12 13.78
CA ALA A 313 6.66 3.72 12.61
C ALA A 313 7.56 4.76 11.92
N ALA A 314 8.36 5.52 12.67
CA ALA A 314 9.25 6.54 12.11
C ALA A 314 10.44 5.91 11.36
N GLU A 315 10.99 4.83 11.90
CA GLU A 315 12.07 4.09 11.24
C GLU A 315 11.56 3.35 10.00
N ALA A 316 10.39 2.70 10.09
CA ALA A 316 9.75 2.05 8.95
C ALA A 316 9.45 3.06 7.83
N ASP A 317 8.93 4.25 8.19
CA ASP A 317 8.67 5.35 7.25
C ASP A 317 9.94 5.76 6.50
N TYR A 318 11.03 6.00 7.24
CA TYR A 318 12.33 6.34 6.66
C TYR A 318 12.84 5.26 5.70
N ILE A 319 12.77 3.98 6.10
CA ILE A 319 13.22 2.85 5.27
C ILE A 319 12.37 2.74 4.00
N PHE A 320 11.04 2.82 4.10
CA PHE A 320 10.16 2.77 2.93
C PHE A 320 10.42 3.94 1.98
N SER A 321 10.55 5.17 2.49
CA SER A 321 10.86 6.33 1.65
C SER A 321 12.22 6.22 0.97
N MET A 322 13.24 5.69 1.64
CA MET A 322 14.57 5.47 1.04
C MET A 322 14.53 4.40 -0.07
N LEU A 323 13.96 3.23 0.23
CA LEU A 323 13.97 2.08 -0.68
C LEU A 323 12.97 2.24 -1.83
N MET A 324 11.83 2.88 -1.58
CA MET A 324 10.70 2.94 -2.52
C MET A 324 10.48 4.33 -3.13
N GLY A 325 11.02 5.40 -2.55
CA GLY A 325 10.83 6.79 -2.99
C GLY A 325 11.57 7.18 -4.27
N GLU A 326 11.68 8.47 -4.57
CA GLU A 326 12.32 8.93 -5.82
C GLU A 326 13.85 9.06 -5.73
N GLU A 327 14.39 9.25 -4.53
CA GLU A 327 15.81 9.51 -4.34
C GLU A 327 16.68 8.27 -4.60
N VAL A 328 17.63 8.41 -5.52
CA VAL A 328 18.52 7.30 -5.94
C VAL A 328 19.75 7.20 -5.05
N GLY A 329 20.30 8.33 -4.59
CA GLY A 329 21.54 8.39 -3.80
C GLY A 329 21.49 7.58 -2.51
N PRO A 330 20.58 7.91 -1.57
CA PRO A 330 20.46 7.19 -0.30
C PRO A 330 20.19 5.70 -0.47
N ARG A 331 19.36 5.33 -1.47
CA ARG A 331 19.10 3.93 -1.80
C ARG A 331 20.34 3.19 -2.25
N ARG A 332 21.14 3.80 -3.11
CA ARG A 332 22.38 3.21 -3.62
C ARG A 332 23.35 2.96 -2.46
N GLU A 333 23.55 3.96 -1.61
CA GLU A 333 24.41 3.84 -0.41
C GLU A 333 23.93 2.71 0.51
N PHE A 334 22.62 2.61 0.74
CA PHE A 334 22.05 1.53 1.54
C PHE A 334 22.34 0.15 0.93
N ILE A 335 22.16 -0.02 -0.39
CA ILE A 335 22.46 -1.27 -1.08
C ILE A 335 23.96 -1.59 -0.98
N GLU A 336 24.83 -0.60 -1.20
CA GLU A 336 26.29 -0.77 -1.10
C GLU A 336 26.73 -1.21 0.31
N GLN A 337 26.14 -0.64 1.35
CA GLN A 337 26.47 -0.98 2.75
C GLN A 337 25.95 -2.35 3.19
N ASN A 338 24.82 -2.81 2.64
CA ASN A 338 24.12 -4.02 3.10
C ASN A 338 24.26 -5.21 2.14
N SER A 339 24.91 -5.05 0.99
CA SER A 339 25.13 -6.14 0.05
C SER A 339 26.47 -6.84 0.32
N THR A 340 26.43 -8.16 0.45
CA THR A 340 27.64 -8.99 0.62
C THR A 340 28.42 -9.16 -0.69
N TYR A 341 27.74 -8.94 -1.83
CA TYR A 341 28.29 -8.94 -3.19
C TYR A 341 27.45 -8.01 -4.08
N ALA A 342 27.84 -6.74 -4.22
CA ALA A 342 27.31 -5.90 -5.29
C ALA A 342 28.47 -5.42 -6.18
N ASN A 343 28.69 -6.12 -7.28
CA ASN A 343 29.22 -5.45 -8.47
C ASN A 343 28.04 -4.67 -9.05
N ILE A 344 27.92 -3.41 -8.64
CA ILE A 344 26.99 -2.47 -9.25
C ILE A 344 27.56 -2.13 -10.62
N ASP A 345 26.83 -2.40 -11.69
CA ASP A 345 27.21 -1.92 -13.02
C ASP A 345 27.32 -0.39 -12.97
N THR A 346 28.54 0.10 -13.22
CA THR A 346 28.94 1.52 -13.26
C THR A 346 28.29 2.30 -14.38
#